data_AF-A0A924YEV7-F1
#
_entry.id   AF-A0A924YEV7-F1
#
_cell.length_a   1.000
_cell.length_b   1.000
_cell.length_c   1.000
_cell.angle_alpha   90.00
_cell.angle_beta   90.00
_cell.angle_gamma   90.00
#
_symmetry.space_group_name_H-M   'P 1'
#
loop_
_entity.id
_entity.type
_entity.pdbx_description
1 polymer ?
#
loop_
_entity_poly.entity_id
_entity_poly.type
_entity_poly.pdbx_seq_one_letter_code
_entity_poly.pdbx_strand_id
1 'polypeptide(L)'
;MAAKRKARVQGNWYRVDLHLHTPGSSDYQEHDVTYIDILHKAESRGLDIVAFTDHNTIAGYAGMWQEIEGLAYLQRLGRAEPDELRRLSEYRRLLDKILVLPGFEFTATFGFHVLGIFSPQTPIRQLEHLLLTLHVPPEALDKGNSEVGASSDVLTAYQVIDENGGICIAAHVNSAHGVAMRGFDFGGQTKIAFTQDRHLHALEATDLGRRVRGSTQRFFDGTKAEYPRQMRIVQGSDAHRLNALPDKTGKQTSANLGVGDRVTEVLLPERSFEALHELFLGSDFSRSRPYTAKAVEVDYIQAARDEGPSLIQSFHETMSGHGGRLYNVIADVCAFANTNGGTIYVGISPDKKKEPTGIENPQEAIDLLQQEISTTMTPNPDVDIDVQESQGKTIIRIQVPSGAERPYAINGNKIYVRDGTETTLAVRDEIVNLVRQGLNMSQERLSERPTPVQTQTPAEITLAAPSSELTLEPATNGGSYSPSGEADGQHEIGPPRAGVEIVEVEQKGKAKHYTLRDLRNGNVVKNVTRSSARRLWHYALTQAESNPVRLDKVQWMGEIGLWRRYRKGGETRYDLVQREDGKMRTYYGVTENGIHGPWQAFLEPEGEVNGDIN
;
A
#
# COMPACT_ATOMS: atom_id res chain seq x y z
N MET A 1 30.13 -10.83 13.24
CA MET A 1 30.07 -10.01 12.02
C MET A 1 29.48 -8.67 12.41
N ALA A 2 30.24 -7.58 12.24
CA ALA A 2 29.81 -6.25 12.66
C ALA A 2 28.63 -5.78 11.79
N ALA A 3 27.50 -5.45 12.43
CA ALA A 3 26.38 -4.79 11.78
C ALA A 3 26.89 -3.48 11.16
N LYS A 4 26.75 -3.33 9.83
CA LYS A 4 27.02 -2.06 9.16
C LYS A 4 26.07 -1.02 9.75
N ARG A 5 26.62 0.01 10.43
CA ARG A 5 25.89 1.22 10.77
C ARG A 5 25.27 1.77 9.47
N LYS A 6 23.94 1.71 9.32
CA LYS A 6 23.22 2.47 8.28
C LYS A 6 23.39 3.95 8.67
N ALA A 7 24.24 4.66 7.93
CA ALA A 7 24.35 6.10 8.09
C ALA A 7 23.01 6.74 7.72
N ARG A 8 22.60 7.77 8.47
CA ARG A 8 21.49 8.66 8.16
C ARG A 8 21.49 8.94 6.65
N VAL A 9 20.39 8.66 5.94
CA VAL A 9 20.29 8.97 4.51
C VAL A 9 20.36 10.49 4.38
N GLN A 10 21.56 10.99 4.10
CA GLN A 10 21.82 12.38 3.79
C GLN A 10 21.37 12.58 2.35
N GLY A 11 20.05 12.72 2.17
CA GLY A 11 19.40 12.76 0.86
C GLY A 11 18.95 14.16 0.47
N ASN A 12 18.74 14.35 -0.83
CA ASN A 12 18.09 15.53 -1.39
C ASN A 12 16.64 15.21 -1.75
N TRP A 13 15.77 16.21 -1.64
CA TRP A 13 14.43 16.11 -2.17
C TRP A 13 14.49 16.28 -3.69
N TYR A 14 14.05 15.26 -4.41
CA TYR A 14 13.91 15.25 -5.86
C TYR A 14 12.45 15.30 -6.25
N ARG A 15 12.13 16.03 -7.32
CA ARG A 15 10.79 16.12 -7.89
C ARG A 15 10.62 15.09 -8.98
N VAL A 16 9.57 14.28 -8.88
CA VAL A 16 9.32 13.16 -9.78
C VAL A 16 7.93 13.23 -10.40
N ASP A 17 7.87 12.86 -11.67
CA ASP A 17 6.63 12.59 -12.39
C ASP A 17 6.78 11.21 -13.07
N LEU A 18 6.19 10.21 -12.45
CA LEU A 18 6.39 8.79 -12.81
C LEU A 18 5.31 8.25 -13.73
N HIS A 19 4.39 9.10 -14.18
CA HIS A 19 3.32 8.72 -15.09
C HIS A 19 3.14 9.83 -16.12
N LEU A 20 3.75 9.66 -17.28
CA LEU A 20 3.56 10.55 -18.42
C LEU A 20 3.61 9.76 -19.73
N HIS A 21 2.82 10.24 -20.69
CA HIS A 21 2.78 9.68 -22.04
C HIS A 21 3.60 10.55 -22.99
N THR A 22 3.99 9.96 -24.10
CA THR A 22 4.75 10.60 -25.16
C THR A 22 4.05 10.38 -26.50
N PRO A 23 4.53 10.96 -27.61
CA PRO A 23 4.03 10.62 -28.94
C PRO A 23 4.13 9.14 -29.33
N GLY A 24 4.77 8.28 -28.51
CA GLY A 24 4.74 6.83 -28.64
C GLY A 24 3.39 6.20 -28.25
N SER A 25 2.56 6.89 -27.46
CA SER A 25 1.17 6.50 -27.17
C SER A 25 0.22 6.99 -28.27
N SER A 26 -0.72 6.14 -28.67
CA SER A 26 -1.70 6.44 -29.74
C SER A 26 -2.66 7.59 -29.42
N ASP A 27 -2.87 7.87 -28.15
CA ASP A 27 -3.76 8.90 -27.63
C ASP A 27 -3.02 10.16 -27.18
N TYR A 28 -1.72 10.27 -27.44
CA TYR A 28 -0.99 11.52 -27.27
C TYR A 28 -1.53 12.58 -28.24
N GLN A 29 -1.88 13.75 -27.69
CA GLN A 29 -2.82 14.64 -28.38
C GLN A 29 -2.14 15.64 -29.31
N GLU A 30 -0.84 15.87 -29.13
CA GLU A 30 -0.06 16.86 -29.87
C GLU A 30 0.96 16.16 -30.78
N HIS A 31 0.73 16.18 -32.08
CA HIS A 31 1.52 15.40 -33.04
C HIS A 31 2.87 16.04 -33.40
N ASP A 32 3.00 17.36 -33.21
CA ASP A 32 4.23 18.11 -33.53
C ASP A 32 5.21 18.16 -32.34
N VAL A 33 4.83 17.61 -31.19
CA VAL A 33 5.67 17.61 -29.99
C VAL A 33 6.73 16.54 -30.11
N THR A 34 7.98 16.91 -29.83
CA THR A 34 9.11 16.00 -29.83
C THR A 34 9.51 15.59 -28.41
N TYR A 35 10.33 14.54 -28.27
CA TYR A 35 10.82 14.10 -26.96
C TYR A 35 11.64 15.19 -26.26
N ILE A 36 12.39 16.02 -27.01
CA ILE A 36 13.17 17.11 -26.40
C ILE A 36 12.26 18.20 -25.82
N ASP A 37 11.09 18.45 -26.42
CA ASP A 37 10.11 19.40 -25.91
C ASP A 37 9.54 18.94 -24.56
N ILE A 38 9.29 17.63 -24.41
CA ILE A 38 8.87 17.02 -23.14
C ILE A 38 9.94 17.23 -22.07
N LEU A 39 11.22 17.00 -22.40
CA LEU A 39 12.33 17.22 -21.47
C LEU A 39 12.53 18.69 -21.10
N HIS A 40 12.39 19.61 -22.07
CA HIS A 40 12.38 21.05 -21.79
C HIS A 40 11.24 21.44 -20.85
N LYS A 41 10.06 20.87 -21.07
CA LYS A 41 8.91 21.11 -20.20
C LYS A 41 9.17 20.57 -18.80
N ALA A 42 9.70 19.35 -18.67
CA ALA A 42 10.12 18.76 -17.41
C ALA A 42 11.14 19.65 -16.66
N GLU A 43 12.17 20.16 -17.36
CA GLU A 43 13.14 21.10 -16.79
C GLU A 43 12.46 22.39 -16.31
N SER A 44 11.56 22.96 -17.11
CA SER A 44 10.84 24.20 -16.74
C SER A 44 9.95 24.03 -15.49
N ARG A 45 9.50 22.80 -15.22
CA ARG A 45 8.75 22.41 -14.01
C ARG A 45 9.68 22.03 -12.86
N GLY A 46 10.98 21.97 -13.11
CA GLY A 46 12.00 21.57 -12.15
C GLY A 46 11.91 20.10 -11.77
N LEU A 47 11.47 19.23 -12.67
CA LEU A 47 11.48 17.78 -12.45
C LEU A 47 12.92 17.27 -12.51
N ASP A 48 13.25 16.38 -11.59
CA ASP A 48 14.54 15.70 -11.53
C ASP A 48 14.46 14.29 -12.12
N ILE A 49 13.33 13.60 -11.96
CA ILE A 49 13.10 12.26 -12.48
C ILE A 49 11.77 12.23 -13.21
N VAL A 50 11.77 11.65 -14.41
CA VAL A 50 10.56 11.42 -15.20
C VAL A 50 10.54 9.98 -15.71
N ALA A 51 9.38 9.36 -15.82
CA ALA A 51 9.24 8.03 -16.43
C ALA A 51 8.33 8.13 -17.66
N PHE A 52 8.84 7.71 -18.82
CA PHE A 52 7.99 7.59 -20.02
C PHE A 52 7.22 6.27 -19.88
N THR A 53 5.90 6.35 -19.77
CA THR A 53 5.02 5.22 -19.46
C THR A 53 3.91 5.11 -20.49
N ASP A 54 4.29 4.98 -21.77
CA ASP A 54 3.34 4.88 -22.87
C ASP A 54 2.44 3.64 -22.73
N HIS A 55 1.23 3.69 -23.28
CA HIS A 55 0.23 2.63 -23.15
C HIS A 55 0.68 1.33 -23.81
N ASN A 56 0.91 0.27 -23.03
CA ASN A 56 1.29 -1.06 -23.53
C ASN A 56 2.51 -1.06 -24.49
N THR A 57 3.39 -0.06 -24.38
CA THR A 57 4.58 0.05 -25.24
C THR A 57 5.72 0.77 -24.52
N ILE A 58 6.93 0.60 -25.04
CA ILE A 58 8.13 1.34 -24.65
C ILE A 58 8.60 2.28 -25.79
N ALA A 59 7.77 2.46 -26.82
CA ALA A 59 8.12 3.13 -28.07
C ALA A 59 8.61 4.57 -27.90
N GLY A 60 8.05 5.35 -26.97
CA GLY A 60 8.51 6.72 -26.74
C GLY A 60 9.92 6.79 -26.18
N TYR A 61 10.22 5.95 -25.18
CA TYR A 61 11.57 5.84 -24.62
C TYR A 61 12.57 5.32 -25.65
N ALA A 62 12.19 4.27 -26.40
CA ALA A 62 13.02 3.71 -27.46
C ALA A 62 13.28 4.72 -28.59
N GLY A 63 12.25 5.45 -29.01
CA GLY A 63 12.32 6.47 -30.05
C GLY A 63 13.24 7.63 -29.67
N MET A 64 13.17 8.10 -28.43
CA MET A 64 14.09 9.12 -27.91
C MET A 64 15.56 8.67 -28.00
N TRP A 65 15.86 7.45 -27.55
CA TRP A 65 17.22 6.93 -27.60
C TRP A 65 17.70 6.63 -29.01
N GLN A 66 16.83 6.13 -29.89
CA GLN A 66 17.15 5.94 -31.31
C GLN A 66 17.53 7.28 -31.98
N GLU A 67 16.81 8.36 -31.65
CA GLU A 67 17.14 9.70 -32.13
C GLU A 67 18.51 10.17 -31.62
N ILE A 68 18.77 10.03 -30.32
CA ILE A 68 20.06 10.40 -29.71
C ILE A 68 21.22 9.61 -30.30
N GLU A 69 21.06 8.29 -30.47
CA GLU A 69 22.06 7.41 -31.07
C GLU A 69 22.33 7.76 -32.53
N GLY A 70 21.29 8.07 -33.31
CA GLY A 70 21.41 8.53 -34.69
C GLY A 70 22.21 9.83 -34.79
N LEU A 71 21.88 10.82 -33.96
CA LEU A 71 22.60 12.09 -33.89
C LEU A 71 24.06 11.89 -33.45
N ALA A 72 24.31 11.05 -32.44
CA ALA A 72 25.66 10.73 -31.97
C ALA A 72 26.49 9.99 -33.02
N TYR A 73 25.86 9.12 -33.82
CA TYR A 73 26.49 8.44 -34.94
C TYR A 73 26.90 9.42 -36.04
N LEU A 74 26.02 10.34 -36.43
CA LEU A 74 26.33 11.41 -37.40
C LEU A 74 27.48 12.30 -36.91
N GLN A 75 27.49 12.67 -35.62
CA GLN A 75 28.60 13.41 -35.01
C GLN A 75 29.92 12.64 -35.13
N ARG A 76 29.92 11.33 -34.82
CA ARG A 76 31.12 10.48 -34.89
C ARG A 76 31.68 10.36 -36.30
N LEU A 77 30.81 10.31 -37.32
CA LEU A 77 31.20 10.28 -38.72
C LEU A 77 31.64 11.65 -39.27
N GLY A 78 31.48 12.73 -38.50
CA GLY A 78 31.72 14.10 -38.97
C GLY A 78 30.73 14.55 -40.04
N ARG A 79 29.51 13.99 -40.05
CA ARG A 79 28.45 14.28 -41.04
C ARG A 79 27.22 14.96 -40.42
N ALA A 80 27.26 15.28 -39.13
CA ALA A 80 26.17 15.99 -38.47
C ALA A 80 26.14 17.47 -38.87
N GLU A 81 24.95 17.94 -39.20
CA GLU A 81 24.68 19.36 -39.47
C GLU A 81 24.73 20.19 -38.18
N PRO A 82 24.90 21.53 -38.26
CA PRO A 82 24.97 22.39 -37.08
C PRO A 82 23.75 22.31 -36.16
N ASP A 83 22.54 22.16 -36.72
CA ASP A 83 21.30 21.98 -35.93
C ASP A 83 21.25 20.63 -35.22
N GLU A 84 21.70 19.56 -35.88
CA GLU A 84 21.78 18.21 -35.29
C GLU A 84 22.77 18.17 -34.13
N LEU A 85 23.91 18.84 -34.27
CA LEU A 85 24.90 19.00 -33.18
C LEU A 85 24.33 19.79 -32.00
N ARG A 86 23.56 20.86 -32.26
CA ARG A 86 22.87 21.62 -31.22
C ARG A 86 21.86 20.74 -30.50
N ARG A 87 21.01 20.02 -31.23
CA ARG A 87 19.99 19.12 -30.67
C ARG A 87 20.59 18.02 -29.82
N LEU A 88 21.66 17.36 -30.28
CA LEU A 88 22.38 16.35 -29.50
C LEU A 88 23.01 16.94 -28.22
N SER A 89 23.60 18.14 -28.31
CA SER A 89 24.17 18.81 -27.14
C SER A 89 23.10 19.16 -26.12
N GLU A 90 21.91 19.53 -26.59
CA GLU A 90 20.77 19.85 -25.75
C GLU A 90 20.20 18.61 -25.06
N TYR A 91 20.08 17.47 -25.75
CA TYR A 91 19.75 16.19 -25.11
C TYR A 91 20.72 15.84 -23.99
N ARG A 92 22.04 15.95 -24.24
CA ARG A 92 23.06 15.69 -23.22
C ARG A 92 22.87 16.60 -22.00
N ARG A 93 22.66 17.90 -22.22
CA ARG A 93 22.43 18.89 -21.15
C ARG A 93 21.18 18.58 -20.33
N LEU A 94 20.10 18.16 -20.97
CA LEU A 94 18.83 17.83 -20.31
C LEU A 94 18.95 16.51 -19.53
N LEU A 95 19.56 15.47 -20.12
CA LEU A 95 19.75 14.16 -19.47
C LEU A 95 20.76 14.21 -18.30
N ASP A 96 21.71 15.16 -18.33
CA ASP A 96 22.56 15.46 -17.17
C ASP A 96 21.75 16.04 -15.98
N LYS A 97 20.60 16.66 -16.24
CA LYS A 97 19.72 17.28 -15.23
C LYS A 97 18.48 16.47 -14.88
N ILE A 98 18.02 15.60 -15.78
CA ILE A 98 16.78 14.85 -15.64
C ILE A 98 17.09 13.38 -15.87
N LEU A 99 16.80 12.55 -14.87
CA LEU A 99 16.81 11.11 -15.04
C LEU A 99 15.52 10.68 -15.75
N VAL A 100 15.65 10.16 -16.98
CA VAL A 100 14.51 9.61 -17.74
C VAL A 100 14.50 8.09 -17.56
N LEU A 101 13.46 7.56 -16.96
CA LEU A 101 13.27 6.13 -16.71
C LEU A 101 12.43 5.48 -17.82
N PRO A 102 12.83 4.30 -18.32
CA PRO A 102 11.97 3.49 -19.18
C PRO A 102 10.79 2.93 -18.36
N GLY A 103 9.59 2.98 -18.92
CA GLY A 103 8.43 2.31 -18.35
C GLY A 103 7.29 2.18 -19.35
N PHE A 104 6.18 1.60 -18.90
CA PHE A 104 4.95 1.47 -19.69
C PHE A 104 3.75 1.53 -18.76
N GLU A 105 2.61 1.99 -19.29
CA GLU A 105 1.30 1.84 -18.65
C GLU A 105 0.58 0.64 -19.27
N PHE A 106 0.61 -0.48 -18.55
CA PHE A 106 -0.02 -1.72 -18.97
C PHE A 106 -1.52 -1.71 -18.67
N THR A 107 -2.33 -2.06 -19.68
CA THR A 107 -3.76 -2.26 -19.52
C THR A 107 -4.05 -3.73 -19.25
N ALA A 108 -4.31 -4.05 -17.99
CA ALA A 108 -4.70 -5.38 -17.53
C ALA A 108 -6.16 -5.72 -17.88
N THR A 109 -6.54 -6.98 -17.66
CA THR A 109 -7.93 -7.45 -17.79
C THR A 109 -8.90 -6.51 -17.05
N PHE A 110 -10.09 -6.28 -17.62
CA PHE A 110 -11.08 -5.28 -17.18
C PHE A 110 -10.68 -3.81 -17.40
N GLY A 111 -9.57 -3.56 -18.10
CA GLY A 111 -9.13 -2.22 -18.45
C GLY A 111 -8.47 -1.48 -17.29
N PHE A 112 -7.85 -2.20 -16.35
CA PHE A 112 -7.13 -1.58 -15.25
C PHE A 112 -5.72 -1.20 -15.66
N HIS A 113 -5.24 -0.04 -15.20
CA HIS A 113 -3.90 0.40 -15.57
C HIS A 113 -2.87 0.13 -14.47
N VAL A 114 -1.70 -0.33 -14.90
CA VAL A 114 -0.56 -0.70 -14.06
C VAL A 114 0.71 -0.10 -14.67
N LEU A 115 1.47 0.66 -13.90
CA LEU A 115 2.76 1.18 -14.35
C LEU A 115 3.86 0.17 -14.00
N GLY A 116 4.68 -0.15 -14.99
CA GLY A 116 5.97 -0.80 -14.79
C GLY A 116 7.10 0.17 -15.13
N ILE A 117 7.93 0.53 -14.14
CA ILE A 117 9.06 1.47 -14.33
C ILE A 117 10.36 0.73 -14.05
N PHE A 118 11.34 0.84 -14.93
CA PHE A 118 12.55 0.03 -14.92
C PHE A 118 13.82 0.87 -14.88
N SER A 119 14.92 0.20 -14.58
CA SER A 119 16.26 0.79 -14.65
C SER A 119 16.58 1.22 -16.09
N PRO A 120 17.24 2.39 -16.30
CA PRO A 120 17.79 2.76 -17.61
C PRO A 120 18.80 1.76 -18.17
N GLN A 121 19.34 0.87 -17.33
CA GLN A 121 20.24 -0.21 -17.74
C GLN A 121 19.48 -1.43 -18.28
N THR A 122 18.15 -1.51 -18.09
CA THR A 122 17.33 -2.60 -18.63
C THR A 122 17.23 -2.48 -20.15
N PRO A 123 17.60 -3.52 -20.92
CA PRO A 123 17.51 -3.48 -22.38
C PRO A 123 16.07 -3.29 -22.86
N ILE A 124 15.87 -2.42 -23.86
CA ILE A 124 14.55 -2.17 -24.49
C ILE A 124 13.89 -3.49 -24.94
N ARG A 125 14.66 -4.40 -25.55
CA ARG A 125 14.17 -5.72 -25.98
C ARG A 125 13.65 -6.60 -24.83
N GLN A 126 14.22 -6.45 -23.64
CA GLN A 126 13.74 -7.17 -22.46
C GLN A 126 12.37 -6.63 -22.02
N LEU A 127 12.15 -5.31 -22.12
CA LEU A 127 10.87 -4.67 -21.81
C LEU A 127 9.79 -5.05 -22.84
N GLU A 128 10.13 -5.08 -24.13
CA GLU A 128 9.24 -5.59 -25.19
C GLU A 128 8.85 -7.06 -24.94
N HIS A 129 9.83 -7.90 -24.57
CA HIS A 129 9.57 -9.31 -24.23
C HIS A 129 8.66 -9.46 -23.00
N LEU A 130 8.81 -8.58 -22.01
CA LEU A 130 7.96 -8.56 -20.83
C LEU A 130 6.51 -8.21 -21.19
N LEU A 131 6.28 -7.22 -22.07
CA LEU A 131 4.95 -6.89 -22.57
C LEU A 131 4.31 -8.07 -23.34
N LEU A 132 5.10 -8.80 -24.14
CA LEU A 132 4.63 -10.04 -24.78
C LEU A 132 4.28 -11.13 -23.76
N THR A 133 5.03 -11.24 -22.67
CA THR A 133 4.76 -12.17 -21.55
C THR A 133 3.45 -11.81 -20.83
N LEU A 134 3.11 -10.52 -20.80
CA LEU A 134 1.82 -10.02 -20.32
C LEU A 134 0.68 -10.14 -21.34
N HIS A 135 0.93 -10.87 -22.44
CA HIS A 135 -0.01 -11.10 -23.54
C HIS A 135 -0.47 -9.82 -24.25
N VAL A 136 0.36 -8.78 -24.26
CA VAL A 136 0.14 -7.64 -25.16
C VAL A 136 0.34 -8.11 -26.60
N PRO A 137 -0.66 -7.94 -27.49
CA PRO A 137 -0.53 -8.32 -28.90
C PRO A 137 0.64 -7.58 -29.55
N PRO A 138 1.44 -8.24 -30.39
CA PRO A 138 2.55 -7.60 -31.08
C PRO A 138 2.16 -6.32 -31.84
N GLU A 139 0.94 -6.26 -32.40
CA GLU A 139 0.45 -5.08 -33.13
C GLU A 139 0.17 -3.87 -32.23
N ALA A 140 -0.05 -4.10 -30.92
CA ALA A 140 -0.26 -3.06 -29.92
C ALA A 140 1.06 -2.48 -29.41
N LEU A 141 2.16 -3.26 -29.43
CA LEU A 141 3.50 -2.81 -29.05
C LEU A 141 3.98 -1.65 -29.92
N ASP A 142 3.68 -1.68 -31.22
CA ASP A 142 4.15 -0.64 -32.15
C ASP A 142 3.32 0.65 -32.10
N LYS A 143 2.09 0.59 -31.55
CA LYS A 143 1.10 1.68 -31.63
C LYS A 143 0.81 2.36 -30.30
N GLY A 144 1.13 1.73 -29.19
CA GLY A 144 0.83 2.27 -27.86
C GLY A 144 -0.68 2.41 -27.59
N ASN A 145 -1.44 1.33 -27.77
CA ASN A 145 -2.91 1.33 -27.66
C ASN A 145 -3.36 0.95 -26.25
N SER A 146 -4.32 1.69 -25.68
CA SER A 146 -4.95 1.40 -24.38
C SER A 146 -6.04 0.32 -24.46
N GLU A 147 -6.52 -0.05 -25.65
CA GLU A 147 -7.50 -1.12 -25.82
C GLU A 147 -6.83 -2.46 -26.17
N VAL A 148 -6.61 -3.31 -25.15
CA VAL A 148 -6.07 -4.67 -25.34
C VAL A 148 -7.08 -5.72 -24.84
N GLY A 149 -7.61 -6.51 -25.76
CA GLY A 149 -8.69 -7.48 -25.48
C GLY A 149 -8.27 -8.82 -24.87
N ALA A 150 -6.97 -9.11 -24.74
CA ALA A 150 -6.45 -10.39 -24.25
C ALA A 150 -5.19 -10.23 -23.39
N SER A 151 -5.15 -9.21 -22.52
CA SER A 151 -4.03 -8.97 -21.61
C SER A 151 -4.17 -9.74 -20.29
N SER A 152 -3.04 -9.98 -19.63
CA SER A 152 -2.98 -10.59 -18.29
C SER A 152 -3.78 -9.81 -17.23
N ASP A 153 -4.16 -10.49 -16.14
CA ASP A 153 -4.83 -9.85 -15.01
C ASP A 153 -3.86 -8.98 -14.19
N VAL A 154 -4.42 -8.16 -13.30
CA VAL A 154 -3.70 -7.18 -12.47
C VAL A 154 -2.63 -7.82 -11.57
N LEU A 155 -2.92 -8.97 -10.95
CA LEU A 155 -1.98 -9.61 -10.02
C LEU A 155 -0.81 -10.25 -10.78
N THR A 156 -1.10 -10.88 -11.91
CA THR A 156 -0.06 -11.39 -12.83
C THR A 156 0.84 -10.25 -13.31
N ALA A 157 0.27 -9.09 -13.64
CA ALA A 157 1.04 -7.92 -14.05
C ALA A 157 1.98 -7.44 -12.94
N TYR A 158 1.49 -7.34 -11.70
CA TYR A 158 2.30 -6.94 -10.55
C TYR A 158 3.49 -7.86 -10.35
N GLN A 159 3.23 -9.17 -10.33
CA GLN A 159 4.26 -10.19 -10.15
C GLN A 159 5.34 -10.11 -11.25
N VAL A 160 4.93 -10.10 -12.52
CA VAL A 160 5.87 -10.08 -13.66
C VAL A 160 6.73 -8.83 -13.65
N ILE A 161 6.18 -7.66 -13.32
CA ILE A 161 6.94 -6.40 -13.24
C ILE A 161 7.97 -6.46 -12.12
N ASP A 162 7.55 -6.83 -10.91
CA ASP A 162 8.42 -6.88 -9.72
C ASP A 162 9.54 -7.93 -9.87
N GLU A 163 9.21 -9.15 -10.31
CA GLU A 163 10.18 -10.23 -10.51
C GLU A 163 11.23 -9.92 -11.60
N ASN A 164 10.92 -8.99 -12.52
CA ASN A 164 11.86 -8.49 -13.53
C ASN A 164 12.56 -7.19 -13.10
N GLY A 165 12.51 -6.83 -11.82
CA GLY A 165 13.24 -5.72 -11.23
C GLY A 165 12.63 -4.35 -11.51
N GLY A 166 11.33 -4.29 -11.85
CA GLY A 166 10.59 -3.06 -12.09
C GLY A 166 9.86 -2.57 -10.84
N ILE A 167 9.70 -1.24 -10.72
CA ILE A 167 8.81 -0.61 -9.77
C ILE A 167 7.38 -0.71 -10.32
N CYS A 168 6.58 -1.55 -9.68
CA CYS A 168 5.16 -1.72 -9.98
C CYS A 168 4.26 -0.73 -9.21
N ILE A 169 3.48 0.10 -9.94
CA ILE A 169 2.55 1.07 -9.36
C ILE A 169 1.14 0.85 -9.95
N ALA A 170 0.12 0.78 -9.10
CA ALA A 170 -1.25 0.79 -9.59
C ALA A 170 -1.62 2.23 -9.99
N ALA A 171 -1.89 2.47 -11.27
CA ALA A 171 -2.16 3.80 -11.78
C ALA A 171 -3.50 4.33 -11.27
N HIS A 172 -3.53 5.64 -11.01
CA HIS A 172 -4.72 6.48 -10.74
C HIS A 172 -5.89 5.74 -10.06
N VAL A 173 -5.60 5.07 -8.94
CA VAL A 173 -6.43 4.00 -8.33
C VAL A 173 -7.84 4.44 -7.95
N ASN A 174 -8.05 5.74 -7.77
CA ASN A 174 -9.30 6.35 -7.35
C ASN A 174 -10.07 7.03 -8.49
N SER A 175 -9.66 6.85 -9.74
CA SER A 175 -10.33 7.36 -10.95
C SER A 175 -10.50 6.28 -12.02
N ALA A 176 -11.03 6.66 -13.20
CA ALA A 176 -11.25 5.76 -14.34
C ALA A 176 -10.04 4.85 -14.58
N HIS A 177 -10.26 3.57 -14.89
CA HIS A 177 -9.22 2.54 -15.06
C HIS A 177 -8.37 2.22 -13.80
N GLY A 178 -8.70 2.80 -12.63
CA GLY A 178 -8.07 2.51 -11.35
C GLY A 178 -8.66 1.29 -10.63
N VAL A 179 -7.79 0.49 -9.99
CA VAL A 179 -8.17 -0.74 -9.29
C VAL A 179 -9.03 -0.54 -8.02
N ALA A 180 -9.09 0.68 -7.48
CA ALA A 180 -9.83 1.01 -6.26
C ALA A 180 -11.05 1.92 -6.51
N MET A 181 -11.54 1.99 -7.75
CA MET A 181 -12.70 2.80 -8.11
C MET A 181 -13.96 2.50 -7.26
N ARG A 182 -14.70 3.58 -6.99
CA ARG A 182 -16.06 3.53 -6.43
C ARG A 182 -17.04 3.42 -7.60
N GLY A 183 -17.70 2.27 -7.75
CA GLY A 183 -18.73 2.09 -8.78
C GLY A 183 -18.60 0.81 -9.63
N PHE A 184 -17.47 0.10 -9.56
CA PHE A 184 -17.39 -1.27 -10.08
C PHE A 184 -17.81 -2.28 -9.00
N ASP A 185 -18.68 -3.21 -9.37
CA ASP A 185 -19.27 -4.29 -8.54
C ASP A 185 -18.27 -5.42 -8.22
N PHE A 186 -17.02 -5.07 -7.91
CA PHE A 186 -16.09 -6.05 -7.34
C PHE A 186 -16.38 -6.23 -5.86
N GLY A 187 -16.41 -7.50 -5.43
CA GLY A 187 -16.43 -7.85 -4.01
C GLY A 187 -15.25 -7.24 -3.25
N GLY A 188 -15.44 -6.96 -1.96
CA GLY A 188 -14.40 -6.31 -1.13
C GLY A 188 -13.06 -7.05 -1.13
N GLN A 189 -13.07 -8.38 -1.29
CA GLN A 189 -11.87 -9.22 -1.34
C GLN A 189 -10.98 -8.92 -2.55
N THR A 190 -11.58 -8.72 -3.73
CA THR A 190 -10.82 -8.39 -4.95
C THR A 190 -10.11 -7.04 -4.82
N LYS A 191 -10.79 -6.04 -4.25
CA LYS A 191 -10.18 -4.72 -4.00
C LYS A 191 -9.02 -4.79 -3.02
N ILE A 192 -9.13 -5.63 -1.99
CA ILE A 192 -8.04 -5.86 -1.04
C ILE A 192 -6.87 -6.52 -1.77
N ALA A 193 -7.11 -7.59 -2.53
CA ALA A 193 -6.06 -8.26 -3.31
C ALA A 193 -5.32 -7.27 -4.24
N PHE A 194 -6.03 -6.48 -5.03
CA PHE A 194 -5.42 -5.54 -5.97
C PHE A 194 -4.69 -4.35 -5.31
N THR A 195 -4.96 -4.03 -4.05
CA THR A 195 -4.34 -2.86 -3.38
C THR A 195 -3.36 -3.21 -2.27
N GLN A 196 -3.28 -4.50 -1.90
CA GLN A 196 -2.44 -4.99 -0.81
C GLN A 196 -1.51 -6.12 -1.26
N ASP A 197 -1.49 -6.44 -2.56
CA ASP A 197 -0.57 -7.42 -3.13
C ASP A 197 0.89 -7.09 -2.80
N ARG A 198 1.71 -8.09 -2.55
CA ARG A 198 3.11 -7.92 -2.13
C ARG A 198 4.02 -7.37 -3.23
N HIS A 199 3.74 -7.67 -4.49
CA HIS A 199 4.49 -7.22 -5.66
C HIS A 199 4.13 -5.77 -6.05
N LEU A 200 3.07 -5.23 -5.46
CA LEU A 200 2.67 -3.84 -5.65
C LEU A 200 3.48 -2.91 -4.75
N HIS A 201 4.16 -1.91 -5.32
CA HIS A 201 5.05 -1.03 -4.55
C HIS A 201 4.38 0.27 -4.10
N ALA A 202 3.48 0.82 -4.92
CA ALA A 202 2.76 2.04 -4.61
C ALA A 202 1.40 2.11 -5.29
N LEU A 203 0.57 3.03 -4.79
CA LEU A 203 -0.69 3.40 -5.42
C LEU A 203 -0.55 4.85 -5.91
N GLU A 204 -0.83 5.08 -7.18
CA GLU A 204 -0.97 6.44 -7.69
C GLU A 204 -2.39 6.94 -7.42
N ALA A 205 -2.54 8.11 -6.80
CA ALA A 205 -3.84 8.67 -6.49
C ALA A 205 -3.96 10.14 -6.94
N THR A 206 -5.13 10.50 -7.44
CA THR A 206 -5.41 11.85 -7.95
C THR A 206 -5.77 12.87 -6.88
N ASP A 207 -5.89 12.44 -5.61
CA ASP A 207 -6.31 13.25 -4.46
C ASP A 207 -5.22 13.43 -3.39
N LEU A 208 -3.96 13.14 -3.74
CA LEU A 208 -2.82 13.30 -2.83
C LEU A 208 -2.71 14.75 -2.33
N GLY A 209 -2.63 14.93 -1.02
CA GLY A 209 -2.61 16.24 -0.36
C GLY A 209 -3.97 16.80 0.08
N ARG A 210 -5.10 16.16 -0.29
CA ARG A 210 -6.42 16.52 0.28
C ARG A 210 -6.56 15.98 1.71
N ARG A 211 -6.71 16.88 2.69
CA ARG A 211 -6.95 16.54 4.11
C ARG A 211 -8.43 16.24 4.40
N VAL A 212 -9.02 15.30 3.67
CA VAL A 212 -10.42 14.88 3.87
C VAL A 212 -10.45 13.50 4.53
N ARG A 213 -11.45 13.23 5.38
CA ARG A 213 -11.60 11.97 6.14
C ARG A 213 -11.60 10.70 5.27
N GLY A 214 -11.80 10.83 3.96
CA GLY A 214 -11.80 9.73 2.99
C GLY A 214 -10.73 9.82 1.89
N SER A 215 -9.62 10.53 2.10
CA SER A 215 -8.52 10.57 1.11
C SER A 215 -7.86 9.20 0.96
N THR A 216 -7.33 8.93 -0.23
CA THR A 216 -6.67 7.66 -0.56
C THR A 216 -5.52 7.35 0.41
N GLN A 217 -4.70 8.35 0.74
CA GLN A 217 -3.59 8.21 1.69
C GLN A 217 -4.02 7.76 3.09
N ARG A 218 -5.12 8.29 3.62
CA ARG A 218 -5.64 7.87 4.93
C ARG A 218 -6.37 6.54 4.86
N PHE A 219 -6.88 6.16 3.69
CA PHE A 219 -7.55 4.88 3.52
C PHE A 219 -6.56 3.70 3.57
N PHE A 220 -5.40 3.86 2.93
CA PHE A 220 -4.34 2.84 2.83
C PHE A 220 -3.15 3.11 3.77
N ASP A 221 -3.40 3.71 4.93
CA ASP A 221 -2.37 4.01 5.93
C ASP A 221 -2.02 2.79 6.82
N GLY A 222 -2.65 1.63 6.61
CA GLY A 222 -2.44 0.44 7.43
C GLY A 222 -3.24 0.42 8.75
N THR A 223 -4.04 1.45 9.05
CA THR A 223 -4.90 1.47 10.25
C THR A 223 -6.19 0.67 10.08
N LYS A 224 -6.57 0.33 8.85
CA LYS A 224 -7.74 -0.50 8.57
C LYS A 224 -7.37 -1.96 8.60
N ALA A 225 -8.18 -2.75 9.30
CA ALA A 225 -7.88 -4.16 9.47
C ALA A 225 -8.01 -4.97 8.17
N GLU A 226 -8.85 -4.52 7.23
CA GLU A 226 -8.95 -5.10 5.89
C GLU A 226 -7.82 -4.67 4.94
N TYR A 227 -7.12 -3.58 5.27
CA TYR A 227 -5.99 -3.04 4.49
C TYR A 227 -4.77 -2.85 5.41
N PRO A 228 -4.21 -3.97 5.91
CA PRO A 228 -3.19 -3.93 6.96
C PRO A 228 -1.82 -3.45 6.47
N ARG A 229 -1.52 -3.55 5.17
CA ARG A 229 -0.26 -3.06 4.59
C ARG A 229 -0.41 -1.58 4.28
N GLN A 230 0.37 -0.76 4.98
CA GLN A 230 0.50 0.65 4.65
C GLN A 230 1.08 0.79 3.24
N MET A 231 0.38 1.51 2.37
CA MET A 231 0.78 1.72 0.97
C MET A 231 1.36 3.11 0.78
N ARG A 232 2.43 3.19 -0.02
CA ARG A 232 2.97 4.47 -0.45
C ARG A 232 2.06 5.06 -1.51
N ILE A 233 1.58 6.28 -1.28
CA ILE A 233 0.75 6.99 -2.25
C ILE A 233 1.58 8.04 -2.98
N VAL A 234 1.53 7.99 -4.31
CA VAL A 234 2.20 8.95 -5.21
C VAL A 234 1.18 9.63 -6.13
N GLN A 235 1.63 10.63 -6.87
CA GLN A 235 0.86 11.25 -7.94
C GLN A 235 1.76 11.41 -9.16
N GLY A 236 1.20 11.18 -10.35
CA GLY A 236 1.78 11.54 -11.63
C GLY A 236 0.81 12.41 -12.43
N SER A 237 1.33 13.04 -13.47
CA SER A 237 0.55 13.95 -14.30
C SER A 237 -0.43 13.22 -15.21
N ASP A 238 -0.14 11.97 -15.59
CA ASP A 238 -0.88 11.23 -16.61
C ASP A 238 -1.04 12.07 -17.90
N ALA A 239 0.04 12.79 -18.24
CA ALA A 239 0.03 13.83 -19.25
C ALA A 239 0.09 13.25 -20.66
N HIS A 240 -0.89 13.62 -21.48
CA HIS A 240 -0.97 13.31 -22.92
C HIS A 240 -0.67 14.53 -23.81
N ARG A 241 -0.02 15.55 -23.22
CA ARG A 241 0.29 16.85 -23.82
C ARG A 241 1.34 17.60 -23.00
N LEU A 242 1.99 18.60 -23.59
CA LEU A 242 2.99 19.45 -22.92
C LEU A 242 2.38 20.36 -21.86
N ASN A 243 1.28 21.03 -22.18
CA ASN A 243 0.69 22.06 -21.33
C ASN A 243 -0.75 21.70 -20.97
N ALA A 244 -1.15 21.93 -19.72
CA ALA A 244 -2.54 21.78 -19.35
C ALA A 244 -3.44 22.70 -20.18
N LEU A 245 -4.63 22.18 -20.52
CA LEU A 245 -5.68 23.00 -21.09
C LEU A 245 -6.72 23.32 -20.01
N PRO A 246 -7.13 24.59 -19.89
CA PRO A 246 -8.28 24.94 -19.07
C PRO A 246 -9.56 24.33 -19.67
N ASP A 247 -10.54 24.05 -18.83
CA ASP A 247 -11.88 23.67 -19.27
C ASP A 247 -12.61 24.83 -19.97
N LYS A 248 -13.83 24.55 -20.45
CA LYS A 248 -14.70 25.55 -21.10
C LYS A 248 -15.00 26.78 -20.22
N THR A 249 -14.71 26.73 -18.93
CA THR A 249 -14.91 27.81 -17.96
C THR A 249 -13.61 28.56 -17.61
N GLY A 250 -12.48 28.20 -18.23
CA GLY A 250 -11.17 28.78 -17.96
C GLY A 250 -10.48 28.19 -16.72
N LYS A 251 -11.04 27.15 -16.09
CA LYS A 251 -10.45 26.51 -14.90
C LYS A 251 -9.63 25.29 -15.31
N GLN A 252 -8.46 25.14 -14.70
CA GLN A 252 -7.65 23.95 -14.88
C GLN A 252 -8.38 22.74 -14.27
N THR A 253 -8.59 21.69 -15.07
CA THR A 253 -9.27 20.46 -14.64
C THR A 253 -8.29 19.31 -14.51
N SER A 254 -8.65 18.33 -13.68
CA SER A 254 -7.85 17.11 -13.46
C SER A 254 -7.77 16.18 -14.66
N ALA A 255 -8.52 16.44 -15.74
CA ALA A 255 -8.60 15.60 -16.94
C ALA A 255 -7.70 16.08 -18.09
N ASN A 256 -7.06 17.24 -17.94
CA ASN A 256 -6.33 17.93 -19.01
C ASN A 256 -4.98 18.44 -18.51
N LEU A 257 -4.24 17.57 -17.82
CA LEU A 257 -2.94 17.90 -17.23
C LEU A 257 -1.85 17.88 -18.31
N GLY A 258 -0.84 18.74 -18.14
CA GLY A 258 0.40 18.67 -18.89
C GLY A 258 1.55 18.09 -18.06
N VAL A 259 2.68 17.88 -18.72
CA VAL A 259 3.91 17.35 -18.10
C VAL A 259 4.26 18.13 -16.82
N GLY A 260 4.37 17.41 -15.69
CA GLY A 260 4.72 17.99 -14.39
C GLY A 260 3.63 18.81 -13.71
N ASP A 261 2.34 18.64 -14.06
CA ASP A 261 1.23 19.27 -13.34
C ASP A 261 0.85 18.59 -12.03
N ARG A 262 1.22 17.33 -11.85
CA ARG A 262 1.21 16.62 -10.57
C ARG A 262 2.59 16.04 -10.33
N VAL A 263 3.15 16.35 -9.17
CA VAL A 263 4.55 16.03 -8.86
C VAL A 263 4.63 15.45 -7.47
N THR A 264 5.32 14.33 -7.33
CA THR A 264 5.72 13.79 -6.02
C THR A 264 7.13 14.26 -5.71
N GLU A 265 7.39 14.71 -4.48
CA GLU A 265 8.75 14.87 -3.97
C GLU A 265 9.18 13.59 -3.25
N VAL A 266 10.39 13.13 -3.52
CA VAL A 266 11.00 11.95 -2.89
C VAL A 266 12.38 12.29 -2.31
N LEU A 267 12.68 11.76 -1.13
CA LEU A 267 13.97 11.94 -0.47
C LEU A 267 14.90 10.78 -0.81
N LEU A 268 15.90 11.04 -1.65
CA LEU A 268 16.85 10.05 -2.15
C LEU A 268 18.29 10.45 -1.83
N PRO A 269 19.19 9.49 -1.56
CA PRO A 269 20.63 9.75 -1.43
C PRO A 269 21.24 10.28 -2.75
N GLU A 270 20.73 9.81 -3.87
CA GLU A 270 21.17 10.20 -5.22
C GLU A 270 20.02 10.06 -6.22
N ARG A 271 20.17 10.71 -7.38
CA ARG A 271 19.21 10.66 -8.48
C ARG A 271 19.45 9.42 -9.34
N SER A 272 19.08 8.24 -8.83
CA SER A 272 19.21 6.94 -9.51
C SER A 272 17.93 6.11 -9.42
N PHE A 273 17.78 5.13 -10.31
CA PHE A 273 16.66 4.19 -10.26
C PHE A 273 16.74 3.32 -9.00
N GLU A 274 17.94 2.89 -8.62
CA GLU A 274 18.19 2.01 -7.48
C GLU A 274 17.78 2.69 -6.16
N ALA A 275 18.10 3.98 -6.01
CA ALA A 275 17.67 4.77 -4.86
C ALA A 275 16.14 4.94 -4.82
N LEU A 276 15.50 5.16 -5.98
CA LEU A 276 14.05 5.27 -6.09
C LEU A 276 13.36 3.93 -5.75
N HIS A 277 13.87 2.83 -6.30
CA HIS A 277 13.35 1.48 -6.05
C HIS A 277 13.48 1.10 -4.56
N GLU A 278 14.62 1.39 -3.92
CA GLU A 278 14.81 1.21 -2.47
C GLU A 278 13.80 2.01 -1.65
N LEU A 279 13.50 3.24 -2.03
CA LEU A 279 12.47 4.05 -1.37
C LEU A 279 11.07 3.40 -1.46
N PHE A 280 10.74 2.83 -2.61
CA PHE A 280 9.44 2.17 -2.84
C PHE A 280 9.31 0.84 -2.10
N LEU A 281 10.42 0.12 -1.89
CA LEU A 281 10.48 -1.08 -1.05
C LEU A 281 10.51 -0.76 0.45
N GLY A 282 11.00 0.43 0.82
CA GLY A 282 11.18 0.85 2.21
C GLY A 282 9.89 1.24 2.93
N SER A 283 9.87 1.02 4.25
CA SER A 283 8.77 1.37 5.15
C SER A 283 8.80 2.82 5.66
N ASP A 284 9.76 3.64 5.22
CA ASP A 284 9.79 5.06 5.58
C ASP A 284 8.85 5.88 4.68
N PHE A 285 7.58 5.98 5.07
CA PHE A 285 6.58 6.74 4.32
C PHE A 285 6.80 8.25 4.36
N SER A 286 7.68 8.77 5.23
CA SER A 286 8.01 10.20 5.29
C SER A 286 8.93 10.67 4.17
N ARG A 287 9.60 9.74 3.48
CA ARG A 287 10.51 10.02 2.36
C ARG A 287 9.77 10.40 1.07
N SER A 288 8.45 10.46 1.05
CA SER A 288 7.67 10.90 -0.11
C SER A 288 6.53 11.83 0.30
N ARG A 289 6.27 12.87 -0.49
CA ARG A 289 5.18 13.83 -0.22
C ARG A 289 4.67 14.46 -1.52
N PRO A 290 3.44 14.97 -1.57
CA PRO A 290 3.02 15.82 -2.69
C PRO A 290 3.86 17.10 -2.74
N TYR A 291 4.28 17.50 -3.93
CA TYR A 291 4.92 18.80 -4.13
C TYR A 291 3.91 19.93 -3.90
N THR A 292 4.31 20.93 -3.11
CA THR A 292 3.59 22.20 -3.00
C THR A 292 4.52 23.36 -3.30
N ALA A 293 4.09 24.29 -4.16
CA ALA A 293 4.91 25.45 -4.56
C ALA A 293 5.35 26.36 -3.38
N LYS A 294 4.66 26.28 -2.23
CA LYS A 294 5.13 26.85 -0.97
C LYS A 294 5.91 25.78 -0.21
N ALA A 295 7.20 26.05 0.04
CA ALA A 295 8.01 25.27 0.96
C ALA A 295 7.43 25.45 2.38
N VAL A 296 6.52 24.56 2.76
CA VAL A 296 6.09 24.42 4.15
C VAL A 296 7.00 23.35 4.74
N GLU A 297 7.80 23.72 5.73
CA GLU A 297 8.41 22.70 6.60
C GLU A 297 7.26 21.97 7.31
N VAL A 298 6.97 20.76 6.85
CA VAL A 298 5.93 19.92 7.44
C VAL A 298 6.55 19.19 8.62
N ASP A 299 6.13 19.54 9.84
CA ASP A 299 6.42 18.74 11.03
C ASP A 299 5.56 17.47 11.00
N TYR A 300 6.11 16.40 10.44
CA TYR A 300 5.44 15.10 10.34
C TYR A 300 5.16 14.47 11.70
N ILE A 301 5.97 14.77 12.71
CA ILE A 301 5.74 14.25 14.06
C ILE A 301 4.51 14.93 14.65
N GLN A 302 4.35 16.23 14.45
CA GLN A 302 3.16 16.93 14.89
C GLN A 302 1.90 16.44 14.16
N ALA A 303 2.00 16.18 12.85
CA ALA A 303 0.89 15.57 12.11
C ALA A 303 0.51 14.17 12.65
N ALA A 304 1.50 13.31 12.88
CA ALA A 304 1.29 11.99 13.49
C ALA A 304 0.70 12.10 14.91
N ARG A 305 1.18 13.06 15.70
CA ARG A 305 0.67 13.35 17.05
C ARG A 305 -0.76 13.88 17.03
N ASP A 306 -1.12 14.66 16.01
CA ASP A 306 -2.48 15.14 15.80
C ASP A 306 -3.44 13.99 15.45
N GLU A 307 -2.95 12.94 14.80
CA GLU A 307 -3.72 11.71 14.57
C GLU A 307 -3.79 10.85 15.84
N GLY A 308 -2.72 10.84 16.64
CA GLY A 308 -2.63 10.15 17.93
C GLY A 308 -2.32 8.64 17.78
N PRO A 309 -2.17 7.89 18.90
CA PRO A 309 -1.81 6.48 18.85
C PRO A 309 -2.79 5.65 18.00
N SER A 310 -2.27 4.68 17.25
CA SER A 310 -3.08 3.82 16.37
C SER A 310 -2.48 2.41 16.23
N LEU A 311 -3.01 1.64 15.28
CA LEU A 311 -2.49 0.32 14.88
C LEU A 311 -1.10 0.36 14.25
N ILE A 312 -0.68 1.54 13.76
CA ILE A 312 0.63 1.74 13.10
C ILE A 312 1.47 2.83 13.76
N GLN A 313 1.03 3.43 14.87
CA GLN A 313 1.85 4.41 15.58
C GLN A 313 1.69 4.40 17.10
N SER A 314 2.79 4.66 17.80
CA SER A 314 2.83 4.83 19.26
C SER A 314 3.80 5.94 19.70
N PHE A 315 3.59 6.43 20.92
CA PHE A 315 4.29 7.61 21.46
C PHE A 315 4.74 7.32 22.89
N HIS A 316 6.01 7.62 23.20
CA HIS A 316 6.62 7.45 24.52
C HIS A 316 7.29 8.75 24.95
N GLU A 317 6.92 9.28 26.13
CA GLU A 317 7.53 10.51 26.67
C GLU A 317 9.02 10.31 27.00
N THR A 318 9.39 9.12 27.51
CA THR A 318 10.75 8.76 27.90
C THR A 318 11.00 7.27 27.71
N MET A 319 12.27 6.86 27.66
CA MET A 319 12.70 5.47 27.50
C MET A 319 13.67 5.02 28.61
N SER A 320 13.47 5.49 29.84
CA SER A 320 14.32 5.12 30.97
C SER A 320 14.28 3.61 31.25
N GLY A 321 15.44 2.99 31.49
CA GLY A 321 15.51 1.59 31.94
C GLY A 321 14.83 1.37 33.30
N HIS A 322 14.84 2.39 34.16
CA HIS A 322 14.09 2.39 35.43
C HIS A 322 12.60 2.62 35.17
N GLY A 323 11.74 1.72 35.69
CA GLY A 323 10.28 1.83 35.59
C GLY A 323 9.64 1.17 34.36
N GLY A 324 10.38 0.33 33.62
CA GLY A 324 9.83 -0.48 32.53
C GLY A 324 9.48 0.30 31.25
N ARG A 325 9.88 1.58 31.14
CA ARG A 325 9.56 2.42 29.97
C ARG A 325 10.31 1.96 28.73
N LEU A 326 11.60 1.65 28.86
CA LEU A 326 12.36 1.01 27.77
C LEU A 326 11.68 -0.27 27.31
N TYR A 327 11.27 -1.12 28.25
CA TYR A 327 10.56 -2.37 27.94
C TYR A 327 9.26 -2.15 27.15
N ASN A 328 8.50 -1.08 27.44
CA ASN A 328 7.30 -0.75 26.68
C ASN A 328 7.61 -0.35 25.23
N VAL A 329 8.73 0.34 24.99
CA VAL A 329 9.20 0.64 23.62
C VAL A 329 9.53 -0.66 22.89
N ILE A 330 10.28 -1.58 23.51
CA ILE A 330 10.62 -2.88 22.91
C ILE A 330 9.38 -3.75 22.69
N ALA A 331 8.41 -3.70 23.60
CA ALA A 331 7.12 -4.39 23.44
C ALA A 331 6.36 -3.85 22.22
N ASP A 332 6.35 -2.53 22.00
CA ASP A 332 5.77 -1.93 20.79
C ASP A 332 6.52 -2.36 19.52
N VAL A 333 7.86 -2.43 19.56
CA VAL A 333 8.64 -2.97 18.43
C VAL A 333 8.23 -4.41 18.11
N CYS A 334 8.13 -5.27 19.12
CA CYS A 334 7.66 -6.66 18.97
C CYS A 334 6.23 -6.73 18.42
N ALA A 335 5.33 -5.90 18.93
CA ALA A 335 3.95 -5.82 18.48
C ALA A 335 3.83 -5.39 17.02
N PHE A 336 4.56 -4.35 16.60
CA PHE A 336 4.53 -3.86 15.23
C PHE A 336 5.15 -4.87 14.25
N ALA A 337 6.27 -5.51 14.61
CA ALA A 337 6.87 -6.56 13.79
C ALA A 337 5.92 -7.76 13.59
N ASN A 338 5.09 -8.08 14.59
CA ASN A 338 4.08 -9.13 14.50
C ASN A 338 2.76 -8.71 13.83
N THR A 339 2.55 -7.41 13.58
CA THR A 339 1.30 -6.89 13.03
C THR A 339 1.58 -6.06 11.76
N ASN A 340 1.02 -4.86 11.64
CA ASN A 340 1.02 -4.10 10.39
C ASN A 340 2.34 -3.36 10.12
N GLY A 341 3.35 -3.54 10.98
CA GLY A 341 4.44 -2.59 11.12
C GLY A 341 3.95 -1.29 11.78
N GLY A 342 4.82 -0.29 11.84
CA GLY A 342 4.45 1.02 12.38
C GLY A 342 5.64 1.91 12.73
N THR A 343 5.33 3.09 13.25
CA THR A 343 6.31 4.08 13.71
C THR A 343 6.14 4.37 15.20
N ILE A 344 7.23 4.28 15.96
CA ILE A 344 7.28 4.65 17.36
C ILE A 344 8.02 5.99 17.50
N TYR A 345 7.42 6.94 18.21
CA TYR A 345 8.05 8.22 18.55
C TYR A 345 8.43 8.26 20.02
N VAL A 346 9.70 8.52 20.33
CA VAL A 346 10.24 8.56 21.70
C VAL A 346 10.77 9.96 22.01
N GLY A 347 10.42 10.49 23.18
CA GLY A 347 10.65 11.88 23.58
C GLY A 347 9.41 12.77 23.45
N ILE A 348 8.24 12.21 23.15
CA ILE A 348 7.01 12.97 22.92
C ILE A 348 5.77 12.24 23.45
N SER A 349 4.85 13.00 24.06
CA SER A 349 3.59 12.49 24.58
C SER A 349 2.52 12.42 23.50
N PRO A 350 1.61 11.43 23.51
CA PRO A 350 0.41 11.49 22.67
C PRO A 350 -0.55 12.61 23.09
N ASP A 351 -0.43 13.17 24.29
CA ASP A 351 -1.23 14.32 24.73
C ASP A 351 -0.77 15.60 24.03
N LYS A 352 -1.58 16.09 23.08
CA LYS A 352 -1.30 17.28 22.26
C LYS A 352 -1.09 18.56 23.06
N LYS A 353 -1.56 18.61 24.31
CA LYS A 353 -1.43 19.80 25.17
C LYS A 353 -0.08 19.89 25.87
N LYS A 354 0.66 18.79 25.93
CA LYS A 354 2.00 18.77 26.54
C LYS A 354 3.05 19.19 25.52
N GLU A 355 4.09 19.88 25.96
CA GLU A 355 5.26 20.08 25.11
C GLU A 355 6.04 18.76 24.96
N PRO A 356 6.75 18.53 23.84
CA PRO A 356 7.63 17.39 23.71
C PRO A 356 8.72 17.42 24.80
N THR A 357 8.96 16.27 25.43
CA THR A 357 10.00 16.12 26.46
C THR A 357 11.40 16.25 25.83
N GLY A 358 11.56 15.68 24.62
CA GLY A 358 12.83 15.57 23.93
C GLY A 358 13.75 14.50 24.52
N ILE A 359 14.78 14.14 23.75
CA ILE A 359 15.87 13.25 24.16
C ILE A 359 17.18 14.05 24.17
N GLU A 360 17.84 14.12 25.33
CA GLU A 360 19.08 14.91 25.51
C GLU A 360 20.26 14.30 24.74
N ASN A 361 20.49 12.99 24.91
CA ASN A 361 21.57 12.25 24.24
C ASN A 361 20.99 11.25 23.22
N PRO A 362 20.59 11.72 22.02
CA PRO A 362 19.90 10.87 21.06
C PRO A 362 20.74 9.68 20.59
N GLN A 363 22.05 9.85 20.38
CA GLN A 363 22.90 8.76 19.90
C GLN A 363 23.05 7.64 20.93
N GLU A 364 23.24 7.98 22.21
CA GLU A 364 23.33 7.00 23.30
C GLU A 364 22.01 6.24 23.47
N ALA A 365 20.88 6.95 23.35
CA ALA A 365 19.55 6.34 23.38
C ALA A 365 19.32 5.41 22.18
N ILE A 366 19.76 5.77 20.97
CA ILE A 366 19.70 4.91 19.79
C ILE A 366 20.53 3.64 19.99
N ASP A 367 21.79 3.80 20.44
CA ASP A 367 22.69 2.66 20.67
C ASP A 367 22.08 1.70 21.73
N LEU A 368 21.46 2.25 22.78
CA LEU A 368 20.74 1.47 23.80
C LEU A 368 19.53 0.73 23.21
N LEU A 369 18.72 1.38 22.38
CA LEU A 369 17.57 0.74 21.72
C LEU A 369 18.02 -0.39 20.80
N GLN A 370 19.05 -0.18 19.98
CA GLN A 370 19.59 -1.21 19.08
C GLN A 370 20.14 -2.40 19.86
N GLN A 371 20.87 -2.14 20.96
CA GLN A 371 21.38 -3.19 21.83
C GLN A 371 20.24 -3.99 22.48
N GLU A 372 19.22 -3.32 23.02
CA GLU A 372 18.11 -4.00 23.69
C GLU A 372 17.28 -4.83 22.70
N ILE A 373 16.99 -4.29 21.50
CA ILE A 373 16.27 -5.01 20.43
C ILE A 373 17.06 -6.26 20.02
N SER A 374 18.36 -6.11 19.72
CA SER A 374 19.18 -7.23 19.23
C SER A 374 19.45 -8.33 20.27
N THR A 375 19.41 -8.00 21.56
CA THR A 375 19.66 -8.96 22.64
C THR A 375 18.39 -9.65 23.15
N THR A 376 17.26 -8.96 23.13
CA THR A 376 16.01 -9.47 23.69
C THR A 376 15.04 -10.04 22.66
N MET A 377 15.10 -9.59 21.40
CA MET A 377 14.15 -10.03 20.37
C MET A 377 14.69 -11.14 19.48
N THR A 378 13.84 -12.14 19.24
CA THR A 378 14.12 -13.24 18.30
C THR A 378 12.87 -13.54 17.45
N PRO A 379 12.97 -13.57 16.11
CA PRO A 379 14.09 -13.09 15.29
C PRO A 379 14.40 -11.60 15.52
N ASN A 380 15.55 -11.12 15.04
CA ASN A 380 15.90 -9.70 15.17
C ASN A 380 15.19 -8.88 14.06
N PRO A 381 14.30 -7.94 14.39
CA PRO A 381 13.62 -7.13 13.37
C PRO A 381 14.59 -6.12 12.70
N ASP A 382 14.44 -5.90 11.39
CA ASP A 382 15.18 -4.87 10.64
C ASP A 382 14.53 -3.50 10.86
N VAL A 383 14.75 -2.92 12.05
CA VAL A 383 14.23 -1.60 12.41
C VAL A 383 15.15 -0.49 11.91
N ASP A 384 14.57 0.62 11.45
CA ASP A 384 15.30 1.86 11.21
C ASP A 384 15.08 2.83 12.38
N ILE A 385 16.16 3.44 12.88
CA ILE A 385 16.11 4.35 14.02
C ILE A 385 16.85 5.63 13.68
N ASP A 386 16.13 6.74 13.67
CA ASP A 386 16.65 8.04 13.32
C ASP A 386 16.19 9.14 14.29
N VAL A 387 16.82 10.30 14.15
CA VAL A 387 16.57 11.49 14.97
C VAL A 387 15.86 12.53 14.12
N GLN A 388 14.71 12.99 14.62
CA GLN A 388 13.90 14.03 14.03
C GLN A 388 13.74 15.20 15.01
N GLU A 389 13.33 16.36 14.50
CA GLU A 389 13.04 17.53 15.32
C GLU A 389 11.55 17.85 15.25
N SER A 390 10.94 18.13 16.40
CA SER A 390 9.56 18.63 16.49
C SER A 390 9.46 19.65 17.60
N GLN A 391 8.90 20.82 17.30
CA GLN A 391 8.81 21.96 18.23
C GLN A 391 10.16 22.32 18.90
N GLY A 392 11.28 22.24 18.17
CA GLY A 392 12.62 22.55 18.70
C GLY A 392 13.18 21.48 19.65
N LYS A 393 12.57 20.29 19.71
CA LYS A 393 13.00 19.17 20.55
C LYS A 393 13.40 17.98 19.70
N THR A 394 14.45 17.31 20.13
CA THR A 394 14.98 16.09 19.52
C THR A 394 14.10 14.89 19.87
N ILE A 395 13.50 14.26 18.87
CA ILE A 395 12.63 13.08 18.99
C ILE A 395 13.30 11.90 18.29
N ILE A 396 13.30 10.73 18.91
CA ILE A 396 13.74 9.50 18.24
C ILE A 396 12.54 8.88 17.54
N ARG A 397 12.71 8.53 16.27
CA ARG A 397 11.74 7.80 15.47
C ARG A 397 12.27 6.39 15.22
N ILE A 398 11.46 5.39 15.52
CA ILE A 398 11.75 3.98 15.25
C ILE A 398 10.73 3.49 14.22
N GLN A 399 11.18 3.08 13.05
CA GLN A 399 10.36 2.49 12.01
C GLN A 399 10.50 0.98 12.04
N VAL A 400 9.37 0.32 12.27
CA VAL A 400 9.30 -1.13 12.43
C VAL A 400 8.53 -1.69 11.25
N PRO A 401 9.18 -2.40 10.31
CA PRO A 401 8.46 -3.06 9.24
C PRO A 401 7.60 -4.20 9.79
N SER A 402 6.54 -4.54 9.05
CA SER A 402 5.84 -5.81 9.26
C SER A 402 6.82 -6.96 9.01
N GLY A 403 7.10 -7.75 10.05
CA GLY A 403 8.11 -8.79 10.01
C GLY A 403 7.70 -9.99 9.16
N ALA A 404 8.66 -10.56 8.43
CA ALA A 404 8.44 -11.73 7.57
C ALA A 404 8.60 -13.06 8.31
N GLU A 405 9.36 -13.08 9.40
CA GLU A 405 9.69 -14.29 10.17
C GLU A 405 8.84 -14.42 11.44
N ARG A 406 7.54 -14.14 11.32
CA ARG A 406 6.62 -14.20 12.46
C ARG A 406 6.54 -15.63 13.04
N PRO A 407 6.39 -15.78 14.37
CA PRO A 407 6.29 -14.72 15.37
C PRO A 407 7.65 -14.20 15.87
N TYR A 408 7.73 -12.90 16.09
CA TYR A 408 8.78 -12.23 16.86
C TYR A 408 8.45 -12.30 18.34
N ALA A 409 9.45 -12.63 19.17
CA ALA A 409 9.28 -12.80 20.61
C ALA A 409 10.37 -12.07 21.39
N ILE A 410 9.99 -11.48 22.53
CA ILE A 410 10.92 -10.94 23.54
C ILE A 410 11.29 -12.07 24.50
N ASN A 411 12.59 -12.24 24.77
CA ASN A 411 13.18 -13.27 25.62
C ASN A 411 12.71 -14.69 25.27
N GLY A 412 12.41 -14.93 23.99
CA GLY A 412 12.02 -16.23 23.44
C GLY A 412 10.60 -16.73 23.77
N ASN A 413 9.84 -16.05 24.62
CA ASN A 413 8.51 -16.53 25.04
C ASN A 413 7.41 -15.46 25.13
N LYS A 414 7.75 -14.16 25.07
CA LYS A 414 6.77 -13.08 25.13
C LYS A 414 6.51 -12.54 23.74
N ILE A 415 5.43 -13.01 23.13
CA ILE A 415 4.95 -12.54 21.83
C ILE A 415 3.94 -11.41 22.09
N TYR A 416 4.16 -10.26 21.47
CA TYR A 416 3.26 -9.11 21.58
C TYR A 416 2.55 -8.87 20.25
N VAL A 417 1.32 -8.37 20.33
CA VAL A 417 0.51 -7.93 19.20
C VAL A 417 -0.10 -6.56 19.48
N ARG A 418 -0.27 -5.77 18.42
CA ARG A 418 -0.93 -4.47 18.46
C ARG A 418 -2.44 -4.64 18.28
N ASP A 419 -3.23 -4.15 19.24
CA ASP A 419 -4.69 -4.15 19.19
C ASP A 419 -5.24 -2.73 19.38
N GLY A 420 -5.64 -2.10 18.28
CA GLY A 420 -6.06 -0.71 18.26
C GLY A 420 -4.88 0.19 18.63
N THR A 421 -4.94 0.78 19.83
CA THR A 421 -3.92 1.71 20.35
C THR A 421 -3.02 1.10 21.42
N GLU A 422 -3.17 -0.20 21.72
CA GLU A 422 -2.47 -0.87 22.82
C GLU A 422 -1.65 -2.06 22.34
N THR A 423 -0.59 -2.33 23.09
CA THR A 423 0.29 -3.47 22.90
C THR A 423 0.02 -4.49 23.99
N THR A 424 -0.33 -5.71 23.59
CA THR A 424 -0.74 -6.78 24.51
C THR A 424 -0.03 -8.09 24.21
N LEU A 425 0.10 -8.97 25.21
CA LEU A 425 0.60 -10.32 25.00
C LEU A 425 -0.36 -11.09 24.10
N ALA A 426 0.18 -11.78 23.10
CA ALA A 426 -0.57 -12.60 22.18
C ALA A 426 -1.16 -13.81 22.89
N VAL A 427 -2.44 -14.09 22.64
CA VAL A 427 -3.07 -15.34 23.11
C VAL A 427 -2.72 -16.50 22.19
N ARG A 428 -2.96 -17.74 22.65
CA ARG A 428 -2.60 -18.97 21.91
C ARG A 428 -2.99 -18.93 20.42
N ASP A 429 -4.23 -18.59 20.12
CA ASP A 429 -4.72 -18.64 18.73
C ASP A 429 -4.12 -17.50 17.88
N GLU A 430 -3.80 -16.35 18.48
CA GLU A 430 -3.04 -15.29 17.80
C GLU A 430 -1.63 -15.77 17.47
N ILE A 431 -0.97 -16.47 18.38
CA ILE A 431 0.34 -17.08 18.14
C ILE A 431 0.24 -18.10 16.99
N VAL A 432 -0.78 -18.96 16.98
CA VAL A 432 -1.00 -19.93 15.89
C VAL A 432 -1.20 -19.22 14.55
N ASN A 433 -1.96 -18.12 14.52
CA ASN A 433 -2.16 -17.33 13.31
C ASN A 433 -0.87 -16.66 12.84
N LEU A 434 -0.07 -16.10 13.75
CA LEU A 434 1.24 -15.53 13.43
C LEU A 434 2.19 -16.57 12.83
N VAL A 435 2.21 -17.79 13.38
CA VAL A 435 3.01 -18.90 12.86
C VAL A 435 2.56 -19.28 11.45
N ARG A 436 1.25 -19.36 11.20
CA ARG A 436 0.72 -19.65 9.85
C ARG A 436 1.10 -18.57 8.84
N GLN A 437 1.00 -17.30 9.23
CA GLN A 437 1.40 -16.18 8.39
C GLN A 437 2.90 -16.22 8.07
N GLY A 438 3.76 -16.44 9.07
CA GLY A 438 5.20 -16.58 8.87
C GLY A 438 5.57 -17.74 7.95
N LEU A 439 4.90 -18.89 8.10
CA LEU A 439 5.11 -20.06 7.23
C LEU A 439 4.75 -19.80 5.77
N ASN A 440 3.62 -19.13 5.50
CA ASN A 440 3.22 -18.78 4.14
C ASN A 440 4.25 -17.83 3.49
N MET A 441 4.66 -16.78 4.21
CA MET A 441 5.70 -15.85 3.73
C MET A 441 7.05 -16.54 3.49
N SER A 442 7.39 -17.53 4.31
CA SER A 442 8.64 -18.29 4.18
C SER A 442 8.62 -19.26 3.00
N GLN A 443 7.49 -19.95 2.76
CA GLN A 443 7.33 -20.88 1.65
C GLN A 443 7.39 -20.16 0.30
N GLU A 444 6.77 -18.99 0.20
CA GLU A 444 6.80 -18.18 -1.02
C GLU A 444 8.21 -17.65 -1.34
N ARG A 445 8.98 -17.22 -0.33
CA ARG A 445 10.39 -16.84 -0.49
C ARG A 445 11.29 -17.98 -0.97
N LEU A 446 10.94 -19.23 -0.66
CA LEU A 446 11.71 -20.40 -1.12
C LEU A 446 11.40 -20.75 -2.57
N SER A 447 10.19 -20.46 -3.06
CA SER A 447 9.83 -20.56 -4.49
C SER A 447 10.41 -19.46 -5.37
N GLU A 448 10.78 -18.30 -4.80
CA GLU A 448 11.36 -17.13 -5.50
C GLU A 448 12.87 -17.24 -5.77
N ARG A 449 13.56 -18.29 -5.29
CA ARG A 449 14.97 -18.47 -5.66
C ARG A 449 15.04 -19.00 -7.10
N PRO A 450 15.64 -18.26 -8.06
CA PRO A 450 15.84 -18.80 -9.39
C PRO A 450 16.68 -20.07 -9.26
N THR A 451 16.14 -21.18 -9.75
CA THR A 451 16.96 -22.36 -10.03
C THR A 451 18.04 -21.90 -10.99
N PRO A 452 19.34 -22.18 -10.74
CA PRO A 452 20.37 -21.82 -11.68
C PRO A 452 20.01 -22.50 -13.00
N VAL A 453 19.73 -21.67 -14.02
CA VAL A 453 19.57 -22.09 -15.40
C VAL A 453 20.82 -22.91 -15.72
N GLN A 454 20.67 -24.23 -15.79
CA GLN A 454 21.72 -25.08 -16.29
C GLN A 454 21.92 -24.67 -17.74
N THR A 455 23.07 -24.08 -18.01
CA THR A 455 23.57 -23.77 -19.34
C THR A 455 23.58 -25.06 -20.14
N GLN A 456 22.52 -25.31 -20.92
CA GLN A 456 22.58 -26.33 -21.95
C GLN A 456 23.30 -25.72 -23.15
N THR A 457 24.53 -26.22 -23.34
CA THR A 457 25.35 -26.01 -24.52
C THR A 457 24.57 -26.43 -25.78
N PRO A 458 24.74 -25.78 -26.94
CA PRO A 458 23.95 -26.08 -28.14
C PRO A 458 24.34 -27.45 -28.69
N ALA A 459 23.40 -28.41 -28.66
CA ALA A 459 23.53 -29.67 -29.36
C ALA A 459 22.84 -29.56 -30.73
N GLU A 460 23.68 -29.53 -31.76
CA GLU A 460 23.51 -29.99 -33.14
C GLU A 460 22.09 -30.39 -33.61
N ILE A 461 21.62 -29.64 -34.61
CA ILE A 461 20.47 -29.96 -35.45
C ILE A 461 20.77 -31.26 -36.21
N THR A 462 20.01 -32.33 -35.93
CA THR A 462 19.91 -33.47 -36.84
C THR A 462 18.43 -33.74 -37.15
N LEU A 463 18.12 -33.62 -38.44
CA LEU A 463 16.82 -33.90 -39.05
C LEU A 463 16.46 -35.39 -38.91
N ALA A 464 15.30 -35.70 -38.32
CA ALA A 464 14.53 -36.90 -38.65
C ALA A 464 13.08 -36.77 -38.20
N ALA A 465 12.16 -37.09 -39.11
CA ALA A 465 10.74 -37.35 -38.90
C ALA A 465 10.38 -38.61 -39.74
N PRO A 466 9.22 -39.27 -39.57
CA PRO A 466 8.28 -39.34 -38.45
C PRO A 466 7.91 -40.82 -38.11
N SER A 467 6.75 -41.03 -37.43
CA SER A 467 6.05 -42.26 -36.99
C SER A 467 6.39 -42.70 -35.55
N SER A 468 5.45 -43.00 -34.66
CA SER A 468 4.10 -43.56 -34.80
C SER A 468 3.16 -43.17 -33.64
N GLU A 469 1.86 -43.24 -33.93
CA GLU A 469 0.69 -43.02 -33.08
C GLU A 469 0.69 -43.70 -31.71
N LEU A 470 0.03 -43.07 -30.72
CA LEU A 470 -0.93 -43.73 -29.85
C LEU A 470 -2.01 -42.74 -29.41
N THR A 471 -3.22 -43.11 -29.79
CA THR A 471 -4.56 -42.57 -29.56
C THR A 471 -4.92 -42.31 -28.08
N LEU A 472 -5.53 -41.15 -27.81
CA LEU A 472 -6.51 -40.96 -26.73
C LEU A 472 -7.66 -40.07 -27.23
N GLU A 473 -8.88 -40.56 -27.03
CA GLU A 473 -10.15 -39.97 -27.49
C GLU A 473 -10.57 -38.69 -26.73
N PRO A 474 -11.45 -37.86 -27.33
CA PRO A 474 -11.89 -36.60 -26.75
C PRO A 474 -13.12 -36.78 -25.84
N ALA A 475 -13.06 -36.23 -24.62
CA ALA A 475 -14.26 -36.02 -23.81
C ALA A 475 -14.94 -34.70 -24.24
N THR A 476 -16.02 -34.85 -24.98
CA THR A 476 -17.01 -33.81 -25.26
C THR A 476 -17.70 -33.37 -23.98
N ASN A 477 -17.65 -32.07 -23.66
CA ASN A 477 -18.81 -31.37 -23.12
C ASN A 477 -18.71 -29.88 -23.48
N GLY A 478 -19.36 -29.55 -24.59
CA GLY A 478 -19.75 -28.18 -24.90
C GLY A 478 -20.88 -27.76 -23.97
N GLY A 479 -20.63 -26.71 -23.20
CA GLY A 479 -21.64 -25.97 -22.46
C GLY A 479 -21.53 -24.51 -22.84
N SER A 480 -22.37 -24.10 -23.80
CA SER A 480 -22.62 -22.71 -24.17
C SER A 480 -23.06 -21.91 -22.95
N TYR A 481 -22.29 -20.90 -22.56
CA TYR A 481 -22.76 -19.86 -21.63
C TYR A 481 -23.18 -18.65 -22.46
N SER A 482 -24.48 -18.49 -22.62
CA SER A 482 -25.10 -17.22 -23.02
C SER A 482 -25.90 -16.68 -21.83
N PRO A 483 -25.97 -15.34 -21.69
CA PRO A 483 -26.34 -14.68 -20.45
C PRO A 483 -27.86 -14.65 -20.29
N SER A 484 -28.35 -14.95 -19.09
CA SER A 484 -29.73 -14.68 -18.72
C SER A 484 -29.86 -14.46 -17.23
N GLY A 485 -30.44 -13.32 -16.84
CA GLY A 485 -31.08 -13.16 -15.54
C GLY A 485 -30.84 -11.82 -14.87
N GLU A 486 -31.56 -10.78 -15.30
CA GLU A 486 -31.86 -9.64 -14.45
C GLU A 486 -32.75 -10.07 -13.26
N ALA A 487 -32.33 -9.64 -12.06
CA ALA A 487 -33.06 -9.27 -10.83
C ALA A 487 -34.25 -10.12 -10.30
N ASP A 488 -34.02 -10.79 -9.17
CA ASP A 488 -34.79 -10.77 -7.90
C ASP A 488 -33.90 -11.52 -6.86
N GLY A 489 -33.50 -11.06 -5.67
CA GLY A 489 -34.24 -10.36 -4.63
C GLY A 489 -33.98 -11.06 -3.28
N GLN A 490 -32.74 -11.02 -2.75
CA GLN A 490 -32.41 -11.21 -1.32
C GLN A 490 -31.00 -10.62 -1.06
N HIS A 491 -30.96 -9.35 -0.65
CA HIS A 491 -29.73 -8.76 -0.10
C HIS A 491 -29.47 -9.39 1.27
N GLU A 492 -28.52 -10.32 1.36
CA GLU A 492 -28.02 -10.82 2.64
C GLU A 492 -27.27 -9.68 3.34
N ILE A 493 -27.78 -9.21 4.48
CA ILE A 493 -27.18 -8.09 5.22
C ILE A 493 -25.93 -8.61 5.94
N GLY A 494 -24.75 -8.16 5.56
CA GLY A 494 -23.50 -8.57 6.23
C GLY A 494 -23.33 -7.98 7.65
N PRO A 495 -22.50 -8.58 8.53
CA PRO A 495 -22.21 -8.07 9.87
C PRO A 495 -21.43 -6.73 9.81
N PRO A 496 -21.45 -5.90 10.87
CA PRO A 496 -20.66 -4.67 10.92
C PRO A 496 -19.14 -4.96 10.85
N ARG A 497 -18.34 -3.97 10.40
CA ARG A 497 -16.90 -4.12 10.11
C ARG A 497 -15.97 -3.80 11.28
N ALA A 498 -16.53 -3.47 12.44
CA ALA A 498 -15.76 -3.27 13.66
C ALA A 498 -16.54 -3.80 14.86
N GLY A 499 -15.85 -4.06 15.95
CA GLY A 499 -16.44 -4.67 17.14
C GLY A 499 -16.04 -6.14 17.28
N VAL A 500 -16.73 -6.84 18.17
CA VAL A 500 -16.51 -8.28 18.41
C VAL A 500 -17.85 -9.00 18.49
N GLU A 501 -17.89 -10.20 17.92
CA GLU A 501 -19.00 -11.13 18.02
C GLU A 501 -18.63 -12.29 18.94
N ILE A 502 -19.54 -12.68 19.84
CA ILE A 502 -19.42 -13.96 20.57
C ILE A 502 -20.09 -15.03 19.72
N VAL A 503 -19.28 -15.87 19.09
CA VAL A 503 -19.75 -16.89 18.15
C VAL A 503 -20.25 -18.13 18.88
N GLU A 504 -19.60 -18.49 19.98
CA GLU A 504 -19.90 -19.72 20.71
C GLU A 504 -19.55 -19.58 22.20
N VAL A 505 -20.31 -20.27 23.03
CA VAL A 505 -20.06 -20.38 24.47
C VAL A 505 -20.07 -21.85 24.86
N GLU A 506 -18.92 -22.36 25.31
CA GLU A 506 -18.76 -23.71 25.82
C GLU A 506 -18.59 -23.68 27.34
N GLN A 507 -19.42 -24.46 28.05
CA GLN A 507 -19.26 -24.68 29.48
C GLN A 507 -18.33 -25.88 29.71
N LYS A 508 -17.08 -25.64 30.13
CA LYS A 508 -16.12 -26.68 30.50
C LYS A 508 -15.91 -26.68 32.02
N GLY A 509 -16.57 -27.61 32.71
CA GLY A 509 -16.61 -27.64 34.17
C GLY A 509 -17.28 -26.39 34.75
N LYS A 510 -16.61 -25.70 35.70
CA LYS A 510 -17.12 -24.45 36.29
C LYS A 510 -16.79 -23.18 35.47
N ALA A 511 -15.98 -23.28 34.42
CA ALA A 511 -15.53 -22.13 33.63
C ALA A 511 -16.20 -22.07 32.25
N LYS A 512 -16.73 -20.90 31.90
CA LYS A 512 -17.21 -20.58 30.55
C LYS A 512 -16.02 -20.22 29.65
N HIS A 513 -15.95 -20.89 28.51
CA HIS A 513 -15.01 -20.60 27.45
C HIS A 513 -15.78 -20.06 26.25
N TYR A 514 -15.26 -18.99 25.66
CA TYR A 514 -15.90 -18.24 24.60
C TYR A 514 -15.08 -18.35 23.33
N THR A 515 -15.78 -18.44 22.20
CA THR A 515 -15.22 -18.21 20.87
C THR A 515 -15.63 -16.81 20.42
N LEU A 516 -14.63 -15.96 20.19
CA LEU A 516 -14.83 -14.57 19.79
C LEU A 516 -14.37 -14.38 18.35
N ARG A 517 -15.16 -13.67 17.56
CA ARG A 517 -14.77 -13.20 16.23
C ARG A 517 -14.53 -11.70 16.29
N ASP A 518 -13.30 -11.31 16.00
CA ASP A 518 -12.97 -9.90 15.80
C ASP A 518 -13.49 -9.47 14.42
N LEU A 519 -14.40 -8.52 14.40
CA LEU A 519 -15.09 -8.11 13.16
C LEU A 519 -14.20 -7.26 12.26
N ARG A 520 -13.06 -6.79 12.78
CA ARG A 520 -12.12 -5.94 12.03
C ARG A 520 -11.33 -6.76 11.01
N ASN A 521 -10.82 -7.92 11.42
CA ASN A 521 -9.97 -8.78 10.58
C ASN A 521 -10.56 -10.18 10.36
N GLY A 522 -11.75 -10.47 10.89
CA GLY A 522 -12.40 -11.77 10.80
C GLY A 522 -11.77 -12.86 11.67
N ASN A 523 -10.73 -12.55 12.47
CA ASN A 523 -10.03 -13.54 13.27
C ASN A 523 -10.95 -14.14 14.32
N VAL A 524 -10.94 -15.47 14.40
CA VAL A 524 -11.69 -16.23 15.39
C VAL A 524 -10.73 -16.76 16.45
N VAL A 525 -10.96 -16.38 17.70
CA VAL A 525 -10.16 -16.78 18.86
C VAL A 525 -11.02 -17.65 19.77
N LYS A 526 -10.59 -18.89 20.01
CA LYS A 526 -11.28 -19.89 20.81
C LYS A 526 -10.71 -19.94 22.22
N ASN A 527 -11.47 -20.57 23.13
CA ASN A 527 -11.08 -20.81 24.52
C ASN A 527 -10.78 -19.54 25.33
N VAL A 528 -11.41 -18.41 25.00
CA VAL A 528 -11.26 -17.16 25.76
C VAL A 528 -12.11 -17.26 27.03
N THR A 529 -11.53 -16.95 28.19
CA THR A 529 -12.26 -16.87 29.46
C THR A 529 -12.46 -15.41 29.88
N ARG A 530 -13.34 -15.15 30.86
CA ARG A 530 -13.50 -13.79 31.40
C ARG A 530 -12.20 -13.17 31.92
N SER A 531 -11.30 -14.00 32.44
CA SER A 531 -9.98 -13.58 32.93
C SER A 531 -8.93 -13.44 31.84
N SER A 532 -9.04 -14.15 30.72
CA SER A 532 -8.10 -14.02 29.58
C SER A 532 -8.55 -12.98 28.54
N ALA A 533 -9.81 -12.55 28.58
CA ALA A 533 -10.35 -11.57 27.65
C ALA A 533 -9.80 -10.17 27.94
N ARG A 534 -9.35 -9.48 26.89
CA ARG A 534 -8.83 -8.11 26.95
C ARG A 534 -9.86 -7.08 26.55
N ARG A 535 -9.88 -5.91 27.21
CA ARG A 535 -10.66 -4.69 26.85
C ARG A 535 -12.04 -4.95 26.22
N LEU A 536 -12.15 -4.88 24.89
CA LEU A 536 -13.39 -5.02 24.13
C LEU A 536 -13.97 -6.43 24.26
N TRP A 537 -13.12 -7.47 24.25
CA TRP A 537 -13.54 -8.84 24.52
C TRP A 537 -14.03 -8.96 25.96
N HIS A 538 -13.31 -8.39 26.93
CA HIS A 538 -13.75 -8.40 28.33
C HIS A 538 -15.10 -7.68 28.50
N TYR A 539 -15.27 -6.56 27.79
CA TYR A 539 -16.53 -5.83 27.73
C TYR A 539 -17.65 -6.67 27.13
N ALA A 540 -17.43 -7.29 25.97
CA ALA A 540 -18.42 -8.14 25.31
C ALA A 540 -18.83 -9.32 26.19
N LEU A 541 -17.86 -10.01 26.79
CA LEU A 541 -18.14 -11.10 27.74
C LEU A 541 -18.88 -10.61 28.98
N THR A 542 -18.50 -9.45 29.51
CA THR A 542 -19.20 -8.86 30.66
C THR A 542 -20.63 -8.49 30.30
N GLN A 543 -20.87 -7.85 29.14
CA GLN A 543 -22.22 -7.52 28.69
C GLN A 543 -23.04 -8.78 28.45
N ALA A 544 -22.49 -9.79 27.78
CA ALA A 544 -23.20 -11.04 27.53
C ALA A 544 -23.58 -11.78 28.82
N GLU A 545 -22.76 -11.71 29.87
CA GLU A 545 -23.04 -12.35 31.16
C GLU A 545 -23.96 -11.54 32.08
N SER A 546 -23.74 -10.22 32.19
CA SER A 546 -24.43 -9.39 33.19
C SER A 546 -25.60 -8.58 32.62
N ASN A 547 -25.65 -8.36 31.32
CA ASN A 547 -26.67 -7.57 30.64
C ASN A 547 -26.99 -8.16 29.25
N PRO A 548 -27.51 -9.40 29.19
CA PRO A 548 -27.85 -10.02 27.92
C PRO A 548 -28.89 -9.19 27.17
N VAL A 549 -28.81 -9.21 25.84
CA VAL A 549 -29.72 -8.47 24.94
C VAL A 549 -31.17 -8.76 25.30
N ARG A 550 -31.95 -7.72 25.57
CA ARG A 550 -33.40 -7.84 25.82
C ARG A 550 -34.15 -7.34 24.58
N LEU A 551 -34.84 -8.24 23.90
CA LEU A 551 -35.40 -7.97 22.58
C LEU A 551 -36.40 -6.79 22.57
N ASP A 552 -37.03 -6.51 23.70
CA ASP A 552 -37.99 -5.43 23.93
C ASP A 552 -37.36 -4.03 23.95
N LYS A 553 -36.05 -3.91 24.20
CA LYS A 553 -35.34 -2.60 24.14
C LYS A 553 -34.43 -2.42 22.93
N VAL A 554 -34.42 -3.38 22.00
CA VAL A 554 -33.71 -3.22 20.73
C VAL A 554 -34.54 -2.36 19.78
N GLN A 555 -33.92 -1.34 19.20
CA GLN A 555 -34.48 -0.54 18.11
C GLN A 555 -34.25 -1.28 16.78
N TRP A 556 -35.26 -2.00 16.30
CA TRP A 556 -35.18 -2.81 15.09
C TRP A 556 -35.45 -2.01 13.80
N MET A 557 -34.73 -2.35 12.74
CA MET A 557 -34.97 -1.94 11.36
C MET A 557 -34.78 -3.14 10.44
N GLY A 558 -35.88 -3.80 10.06
CA GLY A 558 -35.82 -5.08 9.35
C GLY A 558 -35.15 -6.16 10.21
N GLU A 559 -34.15 -6.84 9.64
CA GLU A 559 -33.41 -7.93 10.29
C GLU A 559 -32.25 -7.45 11.17
N ILE A 560 -32.01 -6.14 11.27
CA ILE A 560 -30.92 -5.56 12.08
C ILE A 560 -31.47 -4.61 13.14
N GLY A 561 -30.74 -4.41 14.23
CA GLY A 561 -31.19 -3.58 15.34
C GLY A 561 -30.06 -2.95 16.15
N LEU A 562 -30.35 -1.79 16.74
CA LEU A 562 -29.50 -1.12 17.72
C LEU A 562 -29.94 -1.53 19.12
N TRP A 563 -29.03 -2.16 19.88
CA TRP A 563 -29.27 -2.52 21.27
C TRP A 563 -28.83 -1.41 22.23
N ARG A 564 -27.62 -0.88 22.03
CA ARG A 564 -27.07 0.13 22.93
C ARG A 564 -26.17 1.10 22.20
N ARG A 565 -26.18 2.35 22.65
CA ARG A 565 -25.24 3.39 22.27
C ARG A 565 -24.59 3.98 23.52
N TYR A 566 -23.28 4.19 23.49
CA TYR A 566 -22.54 4.77 24.62
C TYR A 566 -21.24 5.45 24.16
N ARG A 567 -20.75 6.44 24.91
CA ARG A 567 -19.43 7.06 24.66
C ARG A 567 -18.35 6.42 25.52
N LYS A 568 -17.21 6.11 24.92
CA LYS A 568 -16.03 5.60 25.64
C LYS A 568 -14.75 6.06 24.95
N GLY A 569 -13.89 6.79 25.68
CA GLY A 569 -12.61 7.28 25.16
C GLY A 569 -12.73 8.38 24.09
N GLY A 570 -13.79 9.19 24.13
CA GLY A 570 -14.04 10.25 23.15
C GLY A 570 -14.75 9.80 21.87
N GLU A 571 -14.93 8.49 21.67
CA GLU A 571 -15.66 7.92 20.52
C GLU A 571 -17.02 7.34 20.95
N THR A 572 -18.01 7.44 20.05
CA THR A 572 -19.31 6.77 20.18
C THR A 572 -19.18 5.30 19.76
N ARG A 573 -19.74 4.40 20.57
CA ARG A 573 -19.78 2.95 20.29
C ARG A 573 -21.21 2.43 20.34
N TYR A 574 -21.44 1.36 19.59
CA TYR A 574 -22.73 0.75 19.35
C TYR A 574 -22.66 -0.74 19.66
N ASP A 575 -23.63 -1.25 20.41
CA ASP A 575 -23.93 -2.69 20.46
C ASP A 575 -25.10 -2.94 19.52
N LEU A 576 -24.88 -3.80 18.53
CA LEU A 576 -25.79 -4.06 17.43
C LEU A 576 -26.24 -5.52 17.44
N VAL A 577 -27.41 -5.79 16.88
CA VAL A 577 -27.97 -7.14 16.79
C VAL A 577 -28.51 -7.41 15.40
N GLN A 578 -28.40 -8.66 14.97
CA GLN A 578 -28.91 -9.13 13.68
C GLN A 578 -29.67 -10.44 13.85
N ARG A 579 -30.76 -10.58 13.10
CA ARG A 579 -31.50 -11.82 12.87
C ARG A 579 -31.04 -12.40 11.53
N GLU A 580 -30.54 -13.63 11.56
CA GLU A 580 -30.04 -14.33 10.38
C GLU A 580 -30.32 -15.83 10.58
N ASP A 581 -31.04 -16.46 9.65
CA ASP A 581 -31.41 -17.88 9.70
C ASP A 581 -31.99 -18.36 11.05
N GLY A 582 -32.83 -17.52 11.66
CA GLY A 582 -33.45 -17.81 12.97
C GLY A 582 -32.48 -17.77 14.16
N LYS A 583 -31.22 -17.37 13.94
CA LYS A 583 -30.21 -17.12 14.99
C LYS A 583 -30.08 -15.62 15.23
N MET A 584 -29.88 -15.27 16.50
CA MET A 584 -29.62 -13.89 16.90
C MET A 584 -28.11 -13.72 17.09
N ARG A 585 -27.53 -12.80 16.32
CA ARG A 585 -26.11 -12.42 16.39
C ARG A 585 -26.00 -11.09 17.10
N THR A 586 -25.04 -10.97 18.02
CA THR A 586 -24.78 -9.72 18.75
C THR A 586 -23.35 -9.25 18.49
N TYR A 587 -23.22 -7.98 18.14
CA TYR A 587 -21.96 -7.31 17.86
C TYR A 587 -21.73 -6.25 18.92
N TYR A 588 -20.65 -6.38 19.68
CA TYR A 588 -20.35 -5.52 20.82
C TYR A 588 -19.30 -4.47 20.48
N GLY A 589 -19.53 -3.24 20.94
CA GLY A 589 -18.60 -2.12 20.88
C GLY A 589 -18.13 -1.74 19.48
N VAL A 590 -19.04 -1.80 18.50
CA VAL A 590 -18.87 -1.35 17.12
C VAL A 590 -18.61 0.16 17.11
N THR A 591 -17.61 0.63 16.38
CA THR A 591 -17.32 2.07 16.22
C THR A 591 -18.07 2.63 15.00
N GLU A 592 -18.24 3.96 14.93
CA GLU A 592 -18.88 4.62 13.77
C GLU A 592 -18.24 4.22 12.43
N ASN A 593 -16.91 4.09 12.39
CA ASN A 593 -16.18 3.67 11.19
C ASN A 593 -16.48 2.21 10.76
N GLY A 594 -16.98 1.38 11.67
CA GLY A 594 -17.39 -0.01 11.39
C GLY A 594 -18.84 -0.14 10.91
N ILE A 595 -19.61 0.94 10.94
CA ILE A 595 -21.01 0.98 10.49
C ILE A 595 -21.05 1.27 8.99
N HIS A 596 -21.72 0.41 8.22
CA HIS A 596 -21.77 0.48 6.77
C HIS A 596 -23.04 -0.18 6.22
N GLY A 597 -23.39 0.11 4.96
CA GLY A 597 -24.56 -0.47 4.31
C GLY A 597 -25.84 -0.19 5.11
N PRO A 598 -26.75 -1.18 5.26
CA PRO A 598 -28.00 -1.02 6.02
C PRO A 598 -27.81 -0.55 7.48
N TRP A 599 -26.66 -0.84 8.09
CA TRP A 599 -26.35 -0.40 9.46
C TRP A 599 -26.23 1.12 9.62
N GLN A 600 -26.00 1.86 8.52
CA GLN A 600 -25.87 3.32 8.55
C GLN A 600 -27.12 4.04 9.05
N ALA A 601 -28.29 3.39 9.00
CA ALA A 601 -29.52 3.94 9.55
C ALA A 601 -29.48 4.19 11.06
N PHE A 602 -28.52 3.59 11.78
CA PHE A 602 -28.33 3.79 13.22
C PHE A 602 -27.32 4.90 13.55
N LEU A 603 -26.72 5.57 12.54
CA LEU A 603 -25.89 6.75 12.72
C LEU A 603 -26.78 8.00 12.85
N GLU A 604 -26.45 8.88 13.79
CA GLU A 604 -27.13 10.18 13.87
C GLU A 604 -26.68 11.12 12.74
N PRO A 605 -27.59 11.94 12.18
CA PRO A 605 -27.18 13.13 11.43
C PRO A 605 -26.42 14.09 12.36
N GLU A 606 -25.31 14.67 11.88
CA GLU A 606 -24.50 15.61 12.67
C GLU A 606 -25.37 16.79 13.15
N GLY A 607 -25.71 16.82 14.45
CA GLY A 607 -26.24 18.04 15.07
C GLY A 607 -27.34 17.96 16.12
N GLU A 608 -27.51 16.90 16.92
CA GLU A 608 -28.29 17.02 18.17
C GLU A 608 -27.61 16.30 19.34
N VAL A 609 -27.08 17.08 20.28
CA VAL A 609 -26.71 16.59 21.61
C VAL A 609 -28.00 16.43 22.40
N ASN A 610 -28.48 15.20 22.56
CA ASN A 610 -29.45 14.90 23.60
C ASN A 610 -29.00 13.72 24.46
N GLY A 611 -29.19 13.92 25.77
CA GLY A 611 -28.59 13.16 26.85
C GLY A 611 -29.08 11.73 26.98
N ASP A 612 -28.35 11.02 27.83
CA ASP A 612 -28.49 9.62 28.20
C ASP A 612 -29.94 9.12 28.22
N ILE A 613 -30.18 8.00 27.51
CA ILE A 613 -31.37 7.18 27.67
C ILE A 613 -30.92 5.92 28.42
N ASN A 614 -31.48 5.74 29.63
CA ASN A 614 -31.18 4.69 30.61
C ASN A 614 -31.44 3.25 30.14
#